data_AF-A0A2S9X7X6-F1
#
_entry.id   AF-A0A2S9X7X6-F1
#
_cell.length_a   1.000
_cell.length_b   1.000
_cell.length_c   1.000
_cell.angle_alpha   90.00
_cell.angle_beta   90.00
_cell.angle_gamma   90.00
#
_symmetry.space_group_name_H-M   'P 1'
#
loop_
_entity.id
_entity.type
_entity.pdbx_description
1 polymer ?
#
loop_
_entity_poly.entity_id
_entity_poly.type
_entity_poly.pdbx_seq_one_letter_code
_entity_poly.pdbx_strand_id
1 'polypeptide(L)'
;MQLKHITRNAACILNPLIGMTTRDTMQNIIRLLDGQCSLIADRSAGAQLDGEVTINFLQFVGGAVHYEAEAGNYEITGNGQI
;
A
#
# COMPACT_ATOMS: atom_id res chain seq x y z
N MET A 1 -15.37 1.04 6.12
CA MET A 1 -14.83 0.22 7.23
C MET A 1 -13.63 0.99 7.77
N GLN A 2 -13.73 1.57 8.97
CA GLN A 2 -12.63 2.35 9.54
C GLN A 2 -11.49 1.39 9.95
N LEU A 3 -10.34 1.48 9.28
CA LEU A 3 -9.12 0.69 9.51
C LEU A 3 -8.45 0.97 10.88
N LYS A 4 -9.04 1.85 11.69
CA LYS A 4 -8.52 2.48 12.91
C LYS A 4 -8.01 1.56 14.02
N HIS A 5 -8.18 0.24 13.92
CA HIS A 5 -7.82 -0.71 14.98
C HIS A 5 -7.15 -2.00 14.53
N ILE A 6 -6.60 -2.07 13.31
CA ILE A 6 -5.82 -3.25 12.89
C ILE A 6 -4.35 -3.07 13.31
N THR A 7 -3.85 -3.97 14.15
CA THR A 7 -2.43 -3.99 14.52
C THR A 7 -1.58 -4.23 13.28
N ARG A 8 -0.37 -3.64 13.23
CA ARG A 8 0.51 -3.80 12.06
C ARG A 8 0.80 -5.26 11.71
N ASN A 9 0.96 -6.13 12.71
CA ASN A 9 1.13 -7.56 12.46
C ASN A 9 -0.07 -8.18 11.72
N ALA A 10 -1.29 -7.86 12.13
CA ALA A 10 -2.50 -8.32 11.44
C ALA A 10 -2.59 -7.69 10.03
N ALA A 11 -2.19 -6.42 9.88
CA ALA A 11 -2.17 -5.74 8.59
C ALA A 11 -1.16 -6.39 7.61
N CYS A 12 0.02 -6.80 8.07
CA CYS A 12 1.00 -7.55 7.26
C CYS A 12 0.45 -8.89 6.74
N ILE A 13 -0.34 -9.60 7.56
CA ILE A 13 -0.97 -10.87 7.17
C ILE A 13 -2.05 -10.64 6.10
N LEU A 14 -2.83 -9.57 6.23
CA LEU A 14 -3.96 -9.27 5.34
C LEU A 14 -3.52 -8.61 4.03
N ASN A 15 -2.50 -7.77 4.07
CA ASN A 15 -1.94 -7.09 2.91
C ASN A 15 -0.41 -7.20 2.92
N PRO A 16 0.19 -8.02 2.04
CA PRO A 16 1.64 -8.23 2.00
C PRO A 16 2.43 -6.99 1.56
N LEU A 17 1.77 -5.91 1.09
CA LEU A 17 2.45 -4.63 0.90
C LEU A 17 2.79 -3.95 2.22
N ILE A 18 2.01 -4.18 3.27
CA ILE A 18 2.26 -3.60 4.59
C ILE A 18 3.43 -4.36 5.23
N GLY A 19 4.53 -3.65 5.46
CA GLY A 19 5.71 -4.18 6.12
C GLY A 19 5.69 -3.91 7.63
N MET A 20 6.71 -4.43 8.34
CA MET A 20 6.85 -4.23 9.79
C MET A 20 7.17 -2.77 10.16
N THR A 21 7.70 -2.01 9.21
CA THR A 21 7.91 -0.57 9.34
C THR A 21 7.26 0.19 8.18
N THR A 22 6.99 1.49 8.36
CA THR A 22 6.52 2.37 7.28
C THR A 22 7.51 2.39 6.11
N ARG A 23 8.81 2.33 6.40
CA ARG A 23 9.85 2.22 5.37
C ARG A 23 9.69 0.96 4.54
N ASP A 24 9.46 -0.19 5.19
CA ASP A 24 9.25 -1.46 4.48
C ASP A 24 8.00 -1.39 3.60
N THR A 25 6.90 -0.83 4.12
CA THR A 25 5.67 -0.63 3.35
C THR A 25 5.92 0.23 2.11
N MET A 26 6.61 1.36 2.25
CA MET A 26 6.93 2.22 1.11
C MET A 26 7.85 1.53 0.10
N GLN A 27 8.84 0.76 0.56
CA GLN A 27 9.71 -0.01 -0.33
C GLN A 27 8.96 -1.10 -1.09
N ASN A 28 8.01 -1.79 -0.45
CA ASN A 28 7.15 -2.78 -1.09
C ASN A 28 6.27 -2.15 -2.17
N ILE A 29 5.66 -0.99 -1.87
CA ILE A 29 4.84 -0.24 -2.83
C ILE A 29 5.69 0.19 -4.04
N ILE A 30 6.87 0.76 -3.81
CA ILE A 30 7.78 1.19 -4.90
C ILE A 30 8.14 0.00 -5.79
N ARG A 31 8.59 -1.13 -5.21
CA ARG A 31 8.94 -2.33 -5.98
C ARG A 31 7.78 -2.85 -6.82
N LEU A 32 6.58 -2.84 -6.25
CA LEU A 32 5.38 -3.30 -6.97
C LEU A 32 5.05 -2.37 -8.15
N LEU A 33 5.11 -1.04 -7.95
CA LEU A 33 4.87 -0.05 -8.99
C LEU A 33 5.92 -0.11 -10.09
N ASP A 34 7.21 -0.25 -9.74
CA ASP A 34 8.31 -0.41 -10.71
C ASP A 34 8.13 -1.67 -11.57
N GLY A 35 7.70 -2.77 -10.94
CA GLY A 35 7.35 -4.01 -11.64
C GLY A 35 6.21 -3.81 -12.65
N GLN A 36 5.13 -3.12 -12.23
CA GLN A 36 4.02 -2.81 -13.15
C GLN A 36 4.44 -1.89 -14.29
N CYS A 37 5.21 -0.84 -14.01
CA CYS A 37 5.75 0.05 -15.05
C CYS A 37 6.60 -0.73 -16.05
N SER A 38 7.41 -1.67 -15.59
CA SER A 38 8.23 -2.54 -16.45
C SER A 38 7.37 -3.44 -17.33
N LEU A 39 6.32 -4.06 -16.78
CA LEU A 39 5.36 -4.88 -17.55
C LEU A 39 4.59 -4.06 -18.59
N ILE A 40 4.21 -2.83 -18.24
CA ILE A 40 3.54 -1.91 -19.16
C ILE A 40 4.51 -1.47 -20.27
N ALA A 41 5.78 -1.26 -19.96
CA ALA A 41 6.79 -0.86 -20.93
C ALA A 41 7.16 -1.99 -21.91
N ASP A 42 7.18 -3.24 -21.45
CA ASP A 42 7.50 -4.43 -22.26
C ASP A 42 6.33 -4.92 -23.14
N ARG A 43 5.14 -4.32 -23.00
CA ARG A 43 3.95 -4.77 -23.72
C ARG A 43 4.10 -4.59 -25.24
N SER A 44 3.58 -5.56 -25.99
CA SER A 44 3.49 -5.44 -27.45
C SER A 44 2.58 -4.29 -27.87
N ALA A 45 2.88 -3.67 -29.03
CA ALA A 45 2.02 -2.64 -29.60
C ALA A 45 0.56 -3.15 -29.74
N GLY A 46 -0.40 -2.40 -29.20
CA GLY A 46 -1.82 -2.75 -29.20
C GLY A 46 -2.32 -3.53 -27.97
N ALA A 47 -1.44 -3.93 -27.06
CA ALA A 47 -1.86 -4.53 -25.78
C ALA A 47 -2.58 -3.48 -24.91
N GLN A 48 -3.87 -3.72 -24.64
CA GLN A 48 -4.66 -2.91 -23.72
C GLN A 48 -4.50 -3.43 -22.30
N LEU A 49 -4.53 -2.52 -21.33
CA LEU A 49 -4.60 -2.89 -19.92
C LEU A 49 -6.04 -3.26 -19.59
N ASP A 50 -6.20 -4.40 -18.92
CA ASP A 50 -7.49 -4.78 -18.37
C ASP A 50 -7.89 -3.77 -17.28
N GLY A 51 -9.01 -3.10 -17.47
CA GLY A 51 -9.46 -2.03 -16.58
C GLY A 51 -9.84 -2.54 -15.19
N GLU A 52 -10.42 -3.74 -15.09
CA GLU A 52 -10.81 -4.33 -13.81
C GLU A 52 -9.57 -4.73 -13.01
N VAL A 53 -8.61 -5.39 -13.65
CA VAL A 53 -7.32 -5.75 -13.02
C VAL A 53 -6.57 -4.49 -12.59
N THR A 54 -6.56 -3.45 -13.42
CA THR A 54 -5.91 -2.17 -13.10
C THR A 54 -6.57 -1.50 -11.90
N ILE A 55 -7.91 -1.48 -11.82
CA ILE A 55 -8.64 -0.91 -10.68
C ILE A 55 -8.35 -1.69 -9.41
N ASN A 56 -8.43 -3.03 -9.45
CA ASN A 56 -8.16 -3.89 -8.30
C ASN A 56 -6.72 -3.69 -7.79
N PHE A 57 -5.76 -3.58 -8.70
CA PHE A 57 -4.37 -3.26 -8.36
C PHE A 57 -4.24 -1.90 -7.66
N LEU A 58 -4.87 -0.85 -8.21
CA LEU A 58 -4.82 0.49 -7.63
C LEU A 58 -5.51 0.56 -6.26
N GLN A 59 -6.62 -0.15 -6.08
CA GLN A 59 -7.28 -0.27 -4.78
C GLN A 59 -6.40 -0.99 -3.76
N PHE A 60 -5.69 -2.03 -4.17
CA PHE A 60 -4.76 -2.77 -3.33
C PHE A 60 -3.59 -1.91 -2.86
N VAL A 61 -2.96 -1.16 -3.77
CA VAL A 61 -1.92 -0.17 -3.44
C VAL A 61 -2.49 0.95 -2.56
N GLY A 62 -3.67 1.47 -2.92
CA GLY A 62 -4.35 2.52 -2.17
C GLY A 62 -4.66 2.12 -0.73
N GLY A 63 -5.02 0.86 -0.49
CA GLY A 63 -5.21 0.32 0.86
C GLY A 63 -3.95 0.37 1.73
N ALA A 64 -2.78 0.04 1.16
CA ALA A 64 -1.50 0.12 1.87
C ALA A 64 -1.09 1.57 2.16
N VAL A 65 -1.28 2.47 1.20
CA VAL A 65 -1.02 3.92 1.38
C VAL A 65 -1.93 4.51 2.45
N HIS A 66 -3.23 4.19 2.40
CA HIS A 66 -4.20 4.68 3.37
C HIS A 66 -3.89 4.17 4.78
N TYR A 67 -3.49 2.90 4.92
CA TYR A 67 -3.06 2.34 6.19
C TYR A 67 -1.88 3.14 6.80
N GLU A 68 -0.83 3.42 6.02
CA GLU A 68 0.32 4.18 6.53
C GLU A 68 -0.02 5.65 6.84
N ALA A 69 -0.86 6.28 6.02
CA ALA A 69 -1.32 7.64 6.25
C ALA A 69 -2.17 7.76 7.55
N GLU A 70 -2.98 6.76 7.86
CA GLU A 70 -3.74 6.72 9.11
C GLU A 70 -2.87 6.33 10.31
N ALA A 71 -1.91 5.42 10.15
CA ALA A 71 -0.99 5.01 11.21
C ALA A 71 -0.15 6.19 11.76
N GLY A 72 0.28 7.11 10.88
CA GLY A 72 1.01 8.32 11.28
C GLY A 72 0.20 9.34 12.10
N ASN A 73 -1.13 9.25 12.12
CA ASN A 73 -1.99 10.16 12.88
C ASN A 73 -2.09 9.81 14.37
N TYR A 74 -1.54 8.68 14.81
CA TYR A 74 -1.61 8.21 16.20
C TYR A 74 -0.33 8.47 17.01
N GLU A 75 0.78 8.87 16.38
CA GLU A 75 2.02 9.20 17.11
C GLU A 75 2.00 10.60 17.75
N ILE A 76 1.06 11.48 17.39
CA ILE A 76 1.00 12.85 17.91
C ILE A 76 0.10 12.98 19.17
N THR A 77 -0.77 11.99 19.45
CA THR A 77 -1.68 12.03 20.61
C THR A 77 -1.17 11.26 21.82
N GLY A 78 -0.03 10.57 21.71
CA GLY A 78 0.57 9.77 22.77
C GLY A 78 1.92 10.30 23.22
N ASN A 79 1.98 11.55 23.70
CA ASN A 79 2.88 12.03 24.77
C ASN A 79 2.85 13.56 24.84
N GLY A 80 1.97 14.07 25.70
CA GLY A 80 1.89 15.49 26.03
C GLY A 80 1.19 15.70 27.37
N GLN A 81 1.48 14.86 28.37
CA GLN A 81 1.28 15.23 29.78
C GLN A 81 2.64 15.63 30.35
N ILE A 82 2.80 16.93 30.58
CA ILE A 82 3.57 17.46 31.71
C ILE A 82 2.56 17.62 32.86
#